data_AF-A0A366XTC8-F1
#
_entry.id   AF-A0A366XTC8-F1
#
_cell.length_a   1.000
_cell.length_b   1.000
_cell.length_c   1.000
_cell.angle_alpha   90.00
_cell.angle_beta   90.00
_cell.angle_gamma   90.00
#
_symmetry.space_group_name_H-M   'P 1'
#
loop_
_entity.id
_entity.type
_entity.pdbx_description
1 polymer ?
#
loop_
_entity_poly.entity_id
_entity_poly.type
_entity_poly.pdbx_seq_one_letter_code
_entity_poly.pdbx_strand_id
1 'polypeptide(L)' 'MNKEMLKKIENVKSGKSKSEIFDKLRPPEDFGDAVELYYNNDDESFRAIVFDPETKMVFSEERLSTTEDVSEFINKTVK' A
#
# COMPACT_ATOMS: atom_id res chain seq x y z
N MET A 1 -0.25 3.69 -15.57
CA MET A 1 -0.97 3.03 -14.46
C MET A 1 -0.64 1.54 -14.49
N ASN A 2 -0.05 0.99 -13.43
CA ASN A 2 0.42 -0.39 -13.39
C ASN A 2 -0.78 -1.34 -13.15
N LYS A 3 -1.04 -2.28 -14.07
CA LYS A 3 -2.22 -3.18 -14.00
C LYS A 3 -2.22 -4.07 -12.75
N GLU A 4 -1.03 -4.42 -12.25
CA GLU A 4 -0.90 -5.23 -11.04
C GLU A 4 -1.29 -4.46 -9.78
N MET A 5 -0.94 -3.17 -9.71
CA MET A 5 -1.30 -2.31 -8.59
C MET A 5 -2.82 -2.20 -8.44
N LEU A 6 -3.53 -1.90 -9.53
CA LEU A 6 -4.99 -1.79 -9.49
C LEU A 6 -5.65 -3.09 -9.08
N LYS A 7 -5.15 -4.24 -9.56
CA LYS A 7 -5.67 -5.55 -9.17
C LYS A 7 -5.52 -5.79 -7.67
N LYS A 8 -4.36 -5.43 -7.09
CA LYS A 8 -4.13 -5.53 -5.64
C LYS A 8 -5.10 -4.63 -4.86
N ILE A 9 -5.23 -3.36 -5.25
CA ILE A 9 -6.17 -2.43 -4.58
C ILE A 9 -7.61 -2.97 -4.62
N GLU A 10 -8.05 -3.49 -5.76
CA GLU A 10 -9.37 -4.09 -5.91
C GLU A 10 -9.52 -5.39 -5.09
N ASN A 11 -8.46 -6.17 -4.90
CA ASN A 11 -8.52 -7.36 -4.05
C ASN A 11 -8.80 -7.00 -2.59
N VAL A 12 -8.14 -5.96 -2.06
CA VAL A 12 -8.40 -5.51 -0.68
C VAL A 12 -9.79 -4.91 -0.57
N LYS A 13 -10.19 -4.07 -1.53
CA LYS A 13 -11.53 -3.47 -1.55
C LYS A 13 -12.66 -4.50 -1.62
N SER A 14 -12.47 -5.55 -2.43
CA SER A 14 -13.46 -6.64 -2.57
C SER A 14 -13.39 -7.69 -1.45
N GLY A 15 -12.48 -7.54 -0.49
CA GLY A 15 -12.26 -8.49 0.59
C GLY A 15 -11.64 -9.83 0.15
N LYS A 16 -11.16 -9.93 -1.10
CA LYS A 16 -10.42 -11.10 -1.59
C LYS A 16 -9.08 -11.27 -0.88
N SER A 17 -8.47 -10.14 -0.50
CA SER A 17 -7.26 -10.08 0.33
C SER A 17 -7.56 -9.26 1.59
N LYS A 18 -7.02 -9.66 2.74
CA LYS A 18 -7.13 -8.88 3.98
C LYS A 18 -6.27 -7.62 3.94
N SER A 19 -5.07 -7.77 3.37
CA SER A 19 -4.14 -6.68 3.06
C SER A 19 -3.36 -7.02 1.79
N GLU A 20 -2.79 -6.01 1.17
CA GLU A 20 -1.84 -6.17 0.05
C GLU A 20 -0.60 -5.33 0.33
N ILE A 21 0.58 -5.91 0.09
CA ILE A 21 1.86 -5.22 0.24
C ILE A 21 2.34 -4.74 -1.13
N PHE A 22 2.80 -3.50 -1.14
CA PHE A 22 3.44 -2.83 -2.27
C PHE A 22 4.87 -2.52 -1.86
N ASP A 23 5.78 -3.32 -2.38
CA ASP A 23 7.22 -3.14 -2.24
C ASP A 23 7.86 -3.16 -3.62
N LYS A 24 9.10 -2.68 -3.69
CA LYS A 24 9.91 -2.73 -4.90
C LYS A 24 11.22 -3.43 -4.55
N LEU A 25 11.57 -4.44 -5.34
CA LEU A 25 12.88 -5.08 -5.29
C LEU A 25 13.96 -4.02 -5.48
N ARG A 26 14.74 -3.79 -4.43
CA ARG A 26 15.85 -2.85 -4.40
C ARG A 26 17.15 -3.57 -4.03
N PRO A 27 18.31 -3.04 -4.42
CA PRO A 27 19.59 -3.48 -3.87
C PRO A 27 19.59 -3.29 -2.34
N PRO A 28 20.28 -4.14 -1.57
CA PRO A 28 20.30 -4.08 -0.11
C PRO A 28 20.95 -2.81 0.48
N GLU A 29 21.54 -1.94 -0.36
CA GLU A 29 22.13 -0.67 0.06
C GLU A 29 21.12 0.50 0.02
N ASP A 30 19.94 0.30 -0.58
CA ASP A 30 18.88 1.32 -0.68
C ASP A 30 17.77 1.06 0.36
N PHE A 31 17.68 1.95 1.35
CA PHE A 31 16.53 1.99 2.26
C PHE A 31 15.26 2.24 1.48
N GLY A 32 14.20 1.51 1.84
CA GLY A 32 13.02 1.52 1.02
C GLY A 32 11.71 1.36 1.75
N ASP A 33 10.83 2.34 1.56
CA ASP A 33 9.47 2.27 2.07
C ASP A 33 8.64 1.25 1.29
N ALA A 34 8.00 0.35 2.02
CA ALA A 34 6.90 -0.49 1.55
C ALA A 34 5.58 0.04 2.08
N VAL A 35 4.49 -0.22 1.35
CA VAL A 35 3.13 0.13 1.78
C VAL A 35 2.32 -1.13 1.98
N GLU A 36 1.74 -1.31 3.16
CA GLU A 36 0.70 -2.30 3.38
C GLU A 36 -0.67 -1.61 3.36
N LEU A 37 -1.53 -2.06 2.45
CA LEU A 37 -2.85 -1.49 2.25
C LEU A 37 -3.92 -2.40 2.83
N TYR A 38 -4.87 -1.81 3.55
CA TYR A 38 -6.07 -2.42 4.07
C TYR A 38 -7.29 -1.68 3.55
N TYR A 39 -8.43 -2.36 3.45
CA TYR A 39 -9.72 -1.72 3.23
C TYR A 39 -10.62 -1.94 4.43
N ASN A 40 -11.18 -0.86 4.96
CA ASN A 40 -12.15 -0.92 6.04
C ASN A 40 -13.56 -0.74 5.46
N ASN A 41 -14.38 -1.78 5.62
CA ASN A 41 -15.75 -1.77 5.11
C ASN A 41 -16.70 -0.91 5.97
N ASP A 42 -16.35 -0.64 7.23
CA ASP A 42 -17.23 0.12 8.14
C ASP A 42 -17.28 1.62 7.78
N ASP A 43 -16.16 2.20 7.36
CA ASP A 43 -16.05 3.60 6.94
C ASP A 43 -15.72 3.77 5.44
N GLU A 44 -15.83 2.69 4.67
CA GLU A 44 -15.58 2.60 3.23
C GLU A 44 -14.23 3.23 2.80
N SER A 45 -13.22 3.15 3.66
CA SER A 45 -11.92 3.82 3.47
C SER A 45 -10.76 2.82 3.37
N PHE A 46 -9.69 3.25 2.73
CA PHE A 46 -8.42 2.55 2.73
C PHE A 46 -7.53 3.06 3.86
N ARG A 47 -6.79 2.13 4.46
CA ARG A 47 -5.74 2.42 5.43
C ARG A 47 -4.42 1.93 4.86
N ALA A 48 -3.47 2.84 4.64
CA ALA A 48 -2.15 2.56 4.11
C ALA A 48 -1.11 2.73 5.23
N ILE A 49 -0.28 1.71 5.45
CA ILE A 49 0.79 1.72 6.45
C ILE A 49 2.12 1.73 5.71
N VAL A 50 2.95 2.74 5.96
CA VAL A 50 4.30 2.85 5.39
C VAL A 50 5.28 2.26 6.39
N PHE A 51 6.08 1.30 5.93
CA PHE A 51 7.03 0.60 6.78
C PHE A 51 8.28 0.18 6.03
N ASP A 52 9.37 -0.01 6.75
CA ASP A 52 10.59 -0.60 6.22
C ASP A 52 10.43 -2.13 6.15
N PRO A 53 10.59 -2.75 4.96
CA PRO A 53 10.34 -4.17 4.78
C PRO A 53 11.38 -5.07 5.46
N GLU A 54 12.56 -4.56 5.81
CA GLU A 54 13.62 -5.34 6.46
C GLU A 54 13.48 -5.33 7.98
N THR A 55 13.39 -4.15 8.57
CA THR A 55 13.29 -3.92 10.02
C THR A 55 11.86 -4.02 10.54
N LYS A 56 10.86 -3.98 9.65
CA LYS A 56 9.43 -3.90 9.97
C LYS A 56 9.04 -2.64 10.77
N MET A 57 9.89 -1.62 10.75
CA MET A 57 9.61 -0.35 11.41
C MET A 57 8.51 0.41 10.65
N VAL A 58 7.45 0.79 11.34
CA VAL A 58 6.37 1.62 10.79
C VAL A 58 6.77 3.09 10.88
N PHE A 59 6.66 3.80 9.77
CA PHE A 59 6.97 5.23 9.67
C PHE A 59 5.75 6.12 9.73
N SER A 60 4.68 5.72 9.03
CA SER A 60 3.45 6.50 8.95
C SER A 60 2.25 5.62 8.60
N GLU A 61 1.08 6.18 8.86
CA GLU A 61 -0.21 5.61 8.49
C GLU A 61 -1.07 6.71 7.86
N GLU A 62 -1.73 6.39 6.76
CA GLU A 62 -2.59 7.32 6.02
C GLU A 62 -3.94 6.70 5.70
N ARG A 63 -4.99 7.53 5.71
CA ARG A 63 -6.35 7.14 5.31
C ARG A 63 -6.71 7.76 3.98
N LEU A 64 -7.21 6.94 3.07
CA LEU A 64 -7.46 7.29 1.68
C LEU A 64 -8.87 6.84 1.29
N SER A 65 -9.60 7.64 0.51
CA SER A 65 -11.01 7.36 0.22
C SER A 65 -11.22 6.72 -1.14
N THR A 66 -10.31 6.94 -2.09
CA THR A 66 -10.47 6.48 -3.46
C THR A 66 -9.30 5.62 -3.92
N THR A 67 -9.58 4.71 -4.87
CA THR A 67 -8.56 3.90 -5.54
C THR A 67 -7.50 4.77 -6.25
N GLU A 68 -7.88 5.98 -6.69
CA GLU A 68 -6.97 6.94 -7.31
C GLU A 68 -5.99 7.52 -6.29
N ASP A 69 -6.47 7.99 -5.13
CA ASP A 69 -5.63 8.49 -4.03
C ASP A 69 -4.64 7.42 -3.56
N VAL A 70 -5.12 6.18 -3.42
CA VAL A 70 -4.29 5.01 -3.07
C VAL A 70 -3.19 4.79 -4.10
N SER A 71 -3.53 4.82 -5.39
CA SER A 71 -2.56 4.62 -6.45
C SER A 71 -1.51 5.73 -6.46
N GLU A 72 -1.92 6.99 -6.29
CA GLU A 72 -1.00 8.12 -6.24
C GLU A 72 -0.08 8.03 -5.01
N PHE A 73 -0.63 7.71 -3.84
CA PHE A 73 0.10 7.53 -2.60
C PHE A 73 1.17 6.44 -2.71
N ILE A 74 0.80 5.25 -3.21
CA ILE A 74 1.75 4.14 -3.38
C ILE A 74 2.84 4.51 -4.38
N ASN A 75 2.52 5.17 -5.50
CA ASN A 75 3.54 5.59 -6.48
C ASN A 75 4.49 6.67 -5.93
N LYS A 76 4.02 7.53 -5.01
CA LYS A 76 4.87 8.52 -4.33
C LYS A 76 5.79 7.87 -3.29
N THR A 77 5.31 6.85 -2.60
CA THR A 77 5.98 6.21 -1.47
C THR A 77 6.95 5.12 -1.93
N VAL A 78 6.47 4.20 -2.77
CA VAL A 78 7.23 3.06 -3.28
C VAL A 78 7.91 3.46 -4.58
N LYS A 79 9.06 4.15 -4.46
CA LYS A 79 9.89 4.58 -5.62
C LYS A 79 10.89 3.55 -6.07
#